data_AF-A0A349E4D3-F1
#
_entry.id   AF-A0A349E4D3-F1
#
_cell.length_a   1.000
_cell.length_b   1.000
_cell.length_c   1.000
_cell.angle_alpha   90.00
_cell.angle_beta   90.00
_cell.angle_gamma   90.00
#
_symmetry.space_group_name_H-M   'P 1'
#
loop_
_entity.id
_entity.type
_entity.pdbx_description
1 polymer ?
#
loop_
_entity_poly.entity_id
_entity_poly.type
_entity_poly.pdbx_seq_one_letter_code
_entity_poly.pdbx_strand_id
1 'polypeptide(L)'
;MKKILPILLIVVIAFCGQACKKKEESDPAPQPTVLQLGQKQMDSDKLMDLTDGTNYTITDALNNTAKIDINYSKSLTVNDGTKDTLVTSVLVSADAIGVDGNTPFNNLTTLAPLSRGTLPVNVTDPAELKTLYDQAVTDFGGESRILFGIPANVIIMFKIRGNGSNPKYGGIQFDSFNADSTSANVTITVQE
;
A
#
# COMPACT_ATOMS: atom_id res chain seq x y z
N MET A 1 51.38 54.55 54.51
CA MET A 1 51.70 54.83 53.10
C MET A 1 50.42 54.71 52.27
N LYS A 2 50.17 55.72 51.44
CA LYS A 2 49.21 55.87 50.31
C LYS A 2 47.75 55.37 50.46
N LYS A 3 46.87 56.37 50.52
CA LYS A 3 45.42 56.35 50.21
C LYS A 3 45.13 55.72 48.85
N ILE A 4 43.92 55.14 48.69
CA ILE A 4 42.87 55.51 47.71
C ILE A 4 41.71 54.50 47.85
N LEU A 5 40.58 54.96 48.41
CA LEU A 5 39.20 54.60 48.00
C LEU A 5 38.87 55.62 46.88
N PRO A 6 38.02 55.37 45.85
CA PRO A 6 36.74 54.67 45.94
C PRO A 6 36.24 53.96 44.65
N ILE A 7 34.96 53.58 44.66
CA ILE A 7 34.01 53.53 43.53
C ILE A 7 33.34 52.16 43.33
N LEU A 8 32.12 52.13 43.84
CA LEU A 8 30.94 51.40 43.39
C LEU A 8 30.92 51.18 41.87
N LEU A 9 30.89 49.92 41.40
CA LEU A 9 30.43 49.60 40.06
C LEU A 9 29.42 48.46 40.13
N ILE A 10 28.15 48.85 40.11
CA ILE A 10 27.00 48.01 39.81
C ILE A 10 27.14 47.61 38.33
N VAL A 11 27.40 46.34 38.05
CA VAL A 11 27.34 45.81 36.68
C VAL A 11 25.91 45.32 36.45
N VAL A 12 25.09 46.21 35.88
CA VAL A 12 23.88 45.85 35.15
C VAL A 12 24.33 45.18 33.85
N ILE A 13 24.16 43.86 33.73
CA ILE A 13 24.24 43.19 32.42
C ILE A 13 22.83 43.22 31.85
N ALA A 14 22.60 44.20 30.98
CA ALA A 14 21.46 44.24 30.08
C ALA A 14 21.90 43.79 28.68
N PHE A 15 21.01 43.03 28.03
CA PHE A 15 21.01 42.62 26.63
C PHE A 15 22.02 41.56 26.17
N CYS A 16 21.49 40.40 25.78
CA CYS A 16 21.13 40.22 24.37
C CYS A 16 19.99 39.21 24.29
N GLY A 17 18.86 39.67 23.72
CA GLY A 17 17.80 38.78 23.28
C GLY A 17 18.37 37.82 22.24
N GLN A 18 18.67 36.60 22.65
CA GLN A 18 18.56 35.50 21.73
C GLN A 18 17.07 35.27 21.57
N ALA A 19 16.53 35.83 20.49
CA ALA A 19 15.39 35.23 19.84
C ALA A 19 15.71 33.75 19.72
N CYS A 20 15.12 32.95 20.62
CA CYS A 20 14.94 31.53 20.37
C CYS A 20 14.20 31.52 19.04
N LYS A 21 14.93 31.28 17.95
CA LYS A 21 14.34 30.72 16.75
C LYS A 21 13.66 29.47 17.29
N LYS A 22 12.34 29.57 17.53
CA LYS A 22 11.46 28.42 17.53
C LYS A 22 11.93 27.65 16.31
N LYS A 23 12.55 26.49 16.54
CA LYS A 23 12.59 25.46 15.53
C LYS A 23 11.14 25.40 15.09
N GLU A 24 10.89 25.85 13.87
CA GLU A 24 9.66 25.54 13.18
C GLU A 24 9.63 24.02 13.22
N GLU A 25 8.92 23.50 14.22
CA GLU A 25 8.61 22.10 14.32
C GLU A 25 7.81 21.89 13.07
N SER A 26 8.47 21.33 12.05
CA SER A 26 7.82 20.85 10.85
C SER A 26 6.60 20.10 11.34
N ASP A 27 5.40 20.56 10.94
CA ASP A 27 4.16 19.87 11.25
C ASP A 27 4.43 18.38 11.13
N PRO A 28 4.18 17.57 12.19
CA PRO A 28 4.44 16.15 12.10
C PRO A 28 3.71 15.66 10.85
N ALA A 29 4.48 15.09 9.92
CA ALA A 29 3.91 14.54 8.69
C ALA A 29 2.70 13.69 9.10
N PRO A 30 1.57 13.77 8.36
CA PRO A 30 0.38 13.00 8.67
C PRO A 30 0.79 11.56 8.99
N GLN A 31 0.49 11.11 10.21
CA GLN A 31 0.79 9.74 10.59
C GLN A 31 -0.10 8.84 9.74
N PRO A 32 0.44 7.72 9.21
CA PRO A 32 -0.37 6.79 8.42
C PRO A 32 -1.61 6.37 9.22
N THR A 33 -2.72 6.15 8.54
CA THR A 33 -3.94 5.62 9.17
C THR A 33 -4.38 4.33 8.49
N VAL A 34 -5.23 3.54 9.15
CA VAL A 34 -5.86 2.39 8.51
C VAL A 34 -7.19 2.83 7.91
N LEU A 35 -7.34 2.62 6.61
CA LEU A 35 -8.56 2.83 5.87
C LEU A 35 -9.26 1.50 5.59
N GLN A 36 -10.47 1.36 6.12
CA GLN A 36 -11.36 0.25 5.82
C GLN A 36 -12.24 0.64 4.63
N LEU A 37 -11.87 0.21 3.43
CA LEU A 37 -12.63 0.51 2.21
C LEU A 37 -13.97 -0.25 2.15
N GLY A 38 -14.10 -1.30 2.98
CA GLY A 38 -15.27 -2.13 3.07
C GLY A 38 -15.42 -3.06 1.87
N GLN A 39 -16.65 -3.47 1.60
CA GLN A 39 -16.96 -4.36 0.48
C GLN A 39 -16.79 -3.63 -0.87
N LYS A 40 -16.04 -4.26 -1.75
CA LYS A 40 -15.76 -3.84 -3.12
C LYS A 40 -16.00 -5.01 -4.07
N GLN A 41 -16.18 -4.70 -5.33
CA GLN A 41 -16.26 -5.67 -6.40
C GLN A 41 -15.00 -5.53 -7.26
N MET A 42 -14.26 -6.62 -7.47
CA MET A 42 -13.18 -6.70 -8.44
C MET A 42 -13.72 -7.32 -9.73
N ASP A 43 -13.81 -6.53 -10.79
CA ASP A 43 -14.32 -7.00 -12.09
C ASP A 43 -13.18 -7.49 -12.99
N SER A 44 -13.40 -8.60 -13.69
CA SER A 44 -12.37 -9.25 -14.52
C SER A 44 -11.92 -8.43 -15.74
N ASP A 45 -12.71 -7.45 -16.16
CA ASP A 45 -12.46 -6.56 -17.29
C ASP A 45 -11.96 -5.17 -16.85
N LYS A 46 -11.66 -5.00 -15.56
CA LYS A 46 -11.23 -3.72 -14.98
C LYS A 46 -9.91 -3.82 -14.23
N LEU A 47 -9.30 -2.67 -14.04
CA LEU A 47 -8.11 -2.49 -13.21
C LEU A 47 -8.50 -1.72 -11.96
N MET A 48 -7.79 -1.94 -10.84
CA MET A 48 -8.16 -1.35 -9.56
C MET A 48 -7.01 -0.55 -8.94
N ASP A 49 -7.36 0.59 -8.33
CA ASP A 49 -6.52 1.31 -7.34
C ASP A 49 -6.86 0.75 -5.94
N LEU A 50 -5.87 0.21 -5.24
CA LEU A 50 -6.09 -0.43 -3.93
C LEU A 50 -6.13 0.57 -2.78
N THR A 51 -5.86 1.86 -3.03
CA THR A 51 -5.97 2.89 -1.99
C THR A 51 -7.37 3.44 -1.78
N ASP A 52 -8.22 3.37 -2.80
CA ASP A 52 -9.63 3.81 -2.69
C ASP A 52 -10.63 2.73 -3.16
N GLY A 53 -10.13 1.65 -3.77
CA GLY A 53 -10.92 0.54 -4.29
C GLY A 53 -11.68 0.91 -5.57
N THR A 54 -11.27 1.95 -6.29
CA THR A 54 -11.89 2.37 -7.54
C THR A 54 -11.51 1.43 -8.67
N ASN A 55 -12.50 1.02 -9.46
CA ASN A 55 -12.30 0.30 -10.71
C ASN A 55 -12.20 1.25 -11.91
N TYR A 56 -11.29 0.94 -12.81
CA TYR A 56 -11.03 1.64 -14.05
C TYR A 56 -11.23 0.72 -15.25
N THR A 57 -11.91 1.21 -16.27
CA THR A 57 -11.81 0.60 -17.60
C THR A 57 -10.37 0.71 -18.10
N ILE A 58 -9.98 -0.10 -19.10
CA ILE A 58 -8.64 0.02 -19.70
C ILE A 58 -8.37 1.46 -20.19
N THR A 59 -9.34 2.08 -20.87
CA THR A 59 -9.22 3.46 -21.37
C THR A 59 -9.00 4.46 -20.25
N ASP A 60 -9.76 4.36 -19.15
CA ASP A 60 -9.61 5.28 -18.02
C ASP A 60 -8.29 5.03 -17.25
N ALA A 61 -7.89 3.77 -17.15
CA ALA A 61 -6.64 3.35 -16.53
C ALA A 61 -5.42 3.92 -17.27
N LEU A 62 -5.44 3.93 -18.60
CA LEU A 62 -4.39 4.54 -19.43
C LEU A 62 -4.26 6.06 -19.21
N ASN A 63 -5.34 6.72 -18.79
CA ASN A 63 -5.30 8.13 -18.40
C ASN A 63 -4.88 8.34 -16.93
N ASN A 64 -4.78 7.27 -16.13
CA ASN A 64 -4.51 7.30 -14.69
C ASN A 64 -3.44 6.28 -14.28
N THR A 65 -2.44 6.03 -15.12
CA THR A 65 -1.51 4.88 -14.97
C THR A 65 -0.83 4.78 -13.60
N ALA A 66 -0.51 5.90 -12.97
CA ALA A 66 0.12 5.97 -11.65
C ALA A 66 -0.80 5.58 -10.48
N LYS A 67 -2.10 5.39 -10.70
CA LYS A 67 -3.07 4.93 -9.69
C LYS A 67 -3.30 3.43 -9.71
N ILE A 68 -2.98 2.78 -10.82
CA ILE A 68 -3.39 1.40 -11.06
C ILE A 68 -2.44 0.46 -10.32
N ASP A 69 -2.97 -0.38 -9.44
CA ASP A 69 -2.17 -1.28 -8.61
C ASP A 69 -2.28 -2.74 -9.06
N ILE A 70 -3.48 -3.18 -9.44
CA ILE A 70 -3.74 -4.58 -9.80
C ILE A 70 -4.80 -4.74 -10.90
N ASN A 71 -4.83 -5.94 -11.49
CA ASN A 71 -5.97 -6.49 -12.19
C ASN A 71 -6.39 -7.83 -11.55
N TYR A 72 -7.69 -8.02 -11.41
CA TYR A 72 -8.28 -9.33 -11.20
C TYR A 72 -8.69 -9.89 -12.55
N SER A 73 -8.39 -11.15 -12.81
CA SER A 73 -8.81 -11.88 -13.99
C SER A 73 -9.45 -13.19 -13.57
N LYS A 74 -10.68 -13.44 -14.05
CA LYS A 74 -11.38 -14.72 -13.80
C LYS A 74 -10.53 -15.91 -14.26
N SER A 75 -9.92 -15.78 -15.42
CA SER A 75 -9.07 -16.80 -16.00
C SER A 75 -7.99 -16.20 -16.89
N LEU A 76 -6.80 -16.77 -16.85
CA LEU A 76 -5.67 -16.40 -17.68
C LEU A 76 -5.05 -17.66 -18.27
N THR A 77 -4.79 -17.65 -19.57
CA THR A 77 -3.97 -18.69 -20.20
C THR A 77 -2.51 -18.30 -20.07
N VAL A 78 -1.74 -19.12 -19.37
CA VAL A 78 -0.30 -18.96 -19.21
C VAL A 78 0.39 -19.98 -20.11
N ASN A 79 1.25 -19.49 -21.00
CA ASN A 79 2.12 -20.33 -21.81
C ASN A 79 3.51 -20.40 -21.15
N ASP A 80 3.96 -21.60 -20.80
CA ASP A 80 5.27 -21.81 -20.18
C ASP A 80 6.39 -22.15 -21.20
N GLY A 81 6.12 -21.93 -22.49
CA GLY A 81 6.96 -22.33 -23.61
C GLY A 81 6.73 -23.76 -24.10
N THR A 82 5.99 -24.59 -23.33
CA THR A 82 5.72 -25.99 -23.68
C THR A 82 4.23 -26.29 -23.85
N LYS A 83 3.38 -25.64 -23.06
CA LYS A 83 1.92 -25.80 -23.13
C LYS A 83 1.20 -24.56 -22.64
N ASP A 84 -0.01 -24.40 -23.15
CA ASP A 84 -0.97 -23.46 -22.58
C ASP A 84 -1.65 -24.10 -21.38
N THR A 85 -1.62 -23.40 -20.25
CA THR A 85 -2.34 -23.78 -19.02
C THR A 85 -3.32 -22.68 -18.67
N LEU A 86 -4.61 -23.03 -18.60
CA LEU A 86 -5.64 -22.12 -18.10
C LEU A 86 -5.58 -22.12 -16.56
N VAL A 87 -5.32 -20.97 -15.97
CA VAL A 87 -5.44 -20.74 -14.52
C VAL A 87 -6.62 -19.81 -14.23
N THR A 88 -7.21 -19.91 -13.04
CA THR A 88 -8.40 -19.14 -12.65
C THR A 88 -8.14 -18.29 -11.42
N SER A 89 -9.01 -17.30 -11.16
CA SER A 89 -8.95 -16.40 -10.00
C SER A 89 -7.57 -15.77 -9.84
N VAL A 90 -7.17 -14.99 -10.85
CA VAL A 90 -5.82 -14.46 -11.00
C VAL A 90 -5.78 -13.02 -10.51
N LEU A 91 -4.82 -12.70 -9.65
CA LEU A 91 -4.42 -11.34 -9.33
C LEU A 91 -3.08 -11.05 -9.99
N VAL A 92 -2.99 -9.93 -10.69
CA VAL A 92 -1.80 -9.50 -11.42
C VAL A 92 -1.44 -8.09 -10.98
N SER A 93 -0.17 -7.88 -10.61
CA SER A 93 0.41 -6.55 -10.38
C SER A 93 0.31 -5.69 -11.64
N ALA A 94 -0.01 -4.41 -11.50
CA ALA A 94 -0.15 -3.51 -12.64
C ALA A 94 1.10 -3.44 -13.53
N ASP A 95 2.30 -3.42 -12.93
CA ASP A 95 3.57 -3.44 -13.68
C ASP A 95 3.84 -4.73 -14.46
N ALA A 96 3.04 -5.78 -14.28
CA ALA A 96 3.09 -7.00 -15.07
C ALA A 96 2.06 -7.00 -16.21
N ILE A 97 1.20 -5.98 -16.29
CA ILE A 97 0.15 -5.88 -17.29
C ILE A 97 0.71 -5.24 -18.56
N GLY A 98 0.70 -6.02 -19.64
CA GLY A 98 0.98 -5.53 -20.99
C GLY A 98 -0.30 -5.09 -21.69
N VAL A 99 -0.35 -3.85 -22.17
CA VAL A 99 -1.39 -3.32 -23.06
C VAL A 99 -0.74 -2.99 -24.39
N ASP A 100 -1.27 -3.53 -25.48
CA ASP A 100 -0.76 -3.35 -26.85
C ASP A 100 0.76 -3.62 -26.99
N GLY A 101 1.26 -4.61 -26.25
CA GLY A 101 2.68 -5.02 -26.25
C GLY A 101 3.62 -4.14 -25.42
N ASN A 102 3.10 -3.15 -24.69
CA ASN A 102 3.88 -2.30 -23.77
C ASN A 102 3.32 -2.37 -22.34
N THR A 103 4.12 -2.01 -21.34
CA THR A 103 3.69 -1.93 -19.93
C THR A 103 3.51 -0.47 -19.53
N PRO A 104 2.30 0.12 -19.61
CA PRO A 104 2.09 1.53 -19.31
C PRO A 104 1.98 1.83 -17.82
N PHE A 105 1.77 0.79 -16.99
CA PHE A 105 1.61 0.93 -15.54
C PHE A 105 2.94 0.68 -14.84
N ASN A 106 3.29 1.57 -13.91
CA ASN A 106 4.59 1.56 -13.24
C ASN A 106 4.51 1.16 -11.75
N ASN A 107 3.30 1.01 -11.20
CA ASN A 107 3.15 0.61 -9.81
C ASN A 107 3.43 -0.89 -9.68
N LEU A 108 4.47 -1.19 -8.90
CA LEU A 108 4.72 -2.54 -8.44
C LEU A 108 3.82 -2.84 -7.23
N THR A 109 3.03 -3.89 -7.38
CA THR A 109 2.27 -4.51 -6.30
C THR A 109 2.83 -5.90 -6.04
N THR A 110 3.08 -6.20 -4.77
CA THR A 110 3.49 -7.54 -4.35
C THR A 110 2.46 -8.12 -3.40
N LEU A 111 2.21 -9.41 -3.56
CA LEU A 111 1.10 -10.14 -2.96
C LEU A 111 1.64 -11.35 -2.19
N ALA A 112 1.03 -11.64 -1.04
CA ALA A 112 1.30 -12.84 -0.26
C ALA A 112 0.02 -13.31 0.46
N PRO A 113 -0.37 -14.60 0.36
CA PRO A 113 -1.50 -15.14 1.12
C PRO A 113 -1.23 -15.15 2.63
N LEU A 114 -2.18 -14.68 3.42
CA LEU A 114 -2.12 -14.75 4.88
C LEU A 114 -2.64 -16.10 5.36
N SER A 115 -1.78 -16.91 5.96
CA SER A 115 -2.17 -18.22 6.53
C SER A 115 -2.61 -18.14 7.99
N ARG A 116 -2.21 -17.08 8.71
CA ARG A 116 -2.44 -16.86 10.15
C ARG A 116 -2.23 -15.40 10.51
N GLY A 117 -2.87 -14.95 11.60
CA GLY A 117 -2.73 -13.59 12.12
C GLY A 117 -4.08 -12.91 12.31
N THR A 118 -4.05 -11.64 12.73
CA THR A 118 -5.22 -10.78 12.80
C THR A 118 -5.81 -10.58 11.40
N LEU A 119 -7.13 -10.64 11.26
CA LEU A 119 -7.78 -10.28 10.01
C LEU A 119 -7.58 -8.77 9.75
N PRO A 120 -7.22 -8.33 8.52
CA PRO A 120 -7.00 -6.92 8.21
C PRO A 120 -8.16 -5.99 8.60
N VAL A 121 -9.41 -6.48 8.51
CA VAL A 121 -10.61 -5.74 8.91
C VAL A 121 -10.66 -5.36 10.39
N ASN A 122 -9.88 -6.05 11.23
CA ASN A 122 -9.79 -5.78 12.67
C ASN A 122 -8.58 -4.93 13.04
N VAL A 123 -7.73 -4.59 12.06
CA VAL A 123 -6.50 -3.82 12.30
C VAL A 123 -6.84 -2.33 12.44
N THR A 124 -6.31 -1.72 13.50
CA THR A 124 -6.45 -0.27 13.75
C THR A 124 -5.11 0.47 13.72
N ASP A 125 -4.01 -0.24 13.94
CA ASP A 125 -2.66 0.31 13.83
C ASP A 125 -2.12 0.09 12.41
N PRO A 126 -1.76 1.15 11.65
CA PRO A 126 -1.16 0.98 10.33
C PRO A 126 0.08 0.09 10.35
N ALA A 127 0.93 0.15 11.39
CA ALA A 127 2.15 -0.66 11.46
C ALA A 127 1.88 -2.17 11.51
N GLU A 128 0.71 -2.58 12.02
CA GLU A 128 0.29 -3.97 12.05
C GLU A 128 0.04 -4.52 10.64
N LEU A 129 -0.46 -3.72 9.69
CA LEU A 129 -0.64 -4.16 8.29
C LEU A 129 0.68 -4.55 7.63
N LYS A 130 1.76 -3.81 7.91
CA LYS A 130 3.11 -4.17 7.46
C LYS A 130 3.57 -5.47 8.12
N THR A 131 3.34 -5.61 9.42
CA THR A 131 3.72 -6.82 10.17
C THR A 131 3.02 -8.06 9.63
N LEU A 132 1.72 -7.96 9.32
CA LEU A 132 0.94 -9.03 8.70
C LEU A 132 1.42 -9.34 7.28
N TYR A 133 1.81 -8.32 6.50
CA TYR A 133 2.42 -8.53 5.19
C TYR A 133 3.74 -9.30 5.29
N ASP A 134 4.65 -8.87 6.16
CA ASP A 134 5.95 -9.53 6.37
C ASP A 134 5.77 -10.99 6.86
N GLN A 135 4.77 -11.23 7.71
CA GLN A 135 4.38 -12.57 8.16
C GLN A 135 3.85 -13.43 7.00
N ALA A 136 2.95 -12.88 6.18
CA ALA A 136 2.41 -13.57 5.00
C ALA A 136 3.51 -13.94 4.00
N VAL A 137 4.45 -13.01 3.74
CA VAL A 137 5.62 -13.26 2.89
C VAL A 137 6.48 -14.38 3.46
N THR A 138 6.73 -14.37 4.77
CA THR A 138 7.52 -15.42 5.43
C THR A 138 6.84 -16.79 5.33
N ASP A 139 5.53 -16.85 5.59
CA ASP A 139 4.76 -18.10 5.56
C ASP A 139 4.58 -18.65 4.14
N PHE A 140 4.45 -17.76 3.15
CA PHE A 140 4.35 -18.13 1.74
C PHE A 140 5.71 -18.50 1.13
N GLY A 141 6.82 -18.11 1.77
CA GLY A 141 8.17 -18.32 1.26
C GLY A 141 8.62 -17.27 0.24
N GLY A 142 7.96 -16.11 0.18
CA GLY A 142 8.30 -15.01 -0.71
C GLY A 142 7.14 -14.06 -0.96
N GLU A 143 7.36 -13.08 -1.84
CA GLU A 143 6.32 -12.21 -2.38
C GLU A 143 6.13 -12.49 -3.87
N SER A 144 4.89 -12.37 -4.36
CA SER A 144 4.57 -12.61 -5.77
C SER A 144 3.95 -11.39 -6.45
N ARG A 145 4.24 -11.20 -7.74
CA ARG A 145 3.56 -10.23 -8.60
C ARG A 145 2.28 -10.80 -9.23
N ILE A 146 2.12 -12.12 -9.20
CA ILE A 146 0.98 -12.84 -9.78
C ILE A 146 0.56 -13.95 -8.82
N LEU A 147 -0.72 -13.99 -8.45
CA LEU A 147 -1.31 -15.10 -7.71
C LEU A 147 -2.46 -15.67 -8.52
N PHE A 148 -2.67 -16.99 -8.48
CA PHE A 148 -3.79 -17.66 -9.14
C PHE A 148 -4.30 -18.79 -8.26
N GLY A 149 -5.51 -19.28 -8.57
CA GLY A 149 -6.16 -20.33 -7.78
C GLY A 149 -6.60 -19.84 -6.40
N ILE A 150 -6.87 -18.55 -6.24
CA ILE A 150 -7.28 -17.95 -4.97
C ILE A 150 -8.69 -18.46 -4.60
N PRO A 151 -8.86 -19.19 -3.50
CA PRO A 151 -10.17 -19.66 -3.06
C PRO A 151 -10.91 -18.56 -2.27
N ALA A 152 -12.20 -18.76 -2.04
CA ALA A 152 -12.98 -17.87 -1.17
C ALA A 152 -12.52 -17.98 0.28
N ASN A 153 -12.74 -16.91 1.04
CA ASN A 153 -12.32 -16.71 2.43
C ASN A 153 -10.81 -16.70 2.66
N VAL A 154 -10.01 -16.53 1.59
CA VAL A 154 -8.57 -16.26 1.72
C VAL A 154 -8.33 -14.77 1.80
N ILE A 155 -7.35 -14.41 2.65
CA ILE A 155 -6.81 -13.06 2.74
C ILE A 155 -5.49 -13.03 1.96
N ILE A 156 -5.38 -12.06 1.06
CA ILE A 156 -4.15 -11.73 0.36
C ILE A 156 -3.63 -10.42 0.93
N MET A 157 -2.49 -10.47 1.60
CA MET A 157 -1.76 -9.26 1.99
C MET A 157 -1.08 -8.69 0.75
N PHE A 158 -1.01 -7.36 0.70
CA PHE A 158 -0.36 -6.65 -0.39
C PHE A 158 0.54 -5.52 0.11
N LYS A 159 1.51 -5.19 -0.73
CA LYS A 159 2.33 -3.98 -0.67
C LYS A 159 2.22 -3.29 -2.03
N ILE A 160 1.66 -2.09 -2.06
CA ILE A 160 1.43 -1.31 -3.28
C ILE A 160 2.38 -0.12 -3.36
N ARG A 161 2.55 0.40 -4.58
CA ARG A 161 3.46 1.50 -4.88
C ARG A 161 4.88 1.21 -4.39
N GLY A 162 5.29 -0.06 -4.49
CA GLY A 162 6.57 -0.59 -3.99
C GLY A 162 7.81 0.02 -4.65
N ASN A 163 7.63 0.79 -5.72
CA ASN A 163 8.68 1.56 -6.39
C ASN A 163 8.88 2.96 -5.78
N GLY A 164 7.97 3.41 -4.92
CA GLY A 164 8.04 4.70 -4.22
C GLY A 164 8.78 4.61 -2.88
N SER A 165 9.11 5.76 -2.29
CA SER A 165 9.78 5.83 -0.98
C SER A 165 8.88 5.42 0.20
N ASN A 166 7.56 5.47 0.02
CA ASN A 166 6.55 5.19 1.05
C ASN A 166 5.54 4.16 0.53
N PRO A 167 5.89 2.86 0.51
CA PRO A 167 4.94 1.83 0.13
C PRO A 167 3.80 1.75 1.14
N LYS A 168 2.61 1.38 0.66
CA LYS A 168 1.43 1.16 1.49
C LYS A 168 1.14 -0.32 1.61
N TYR A 169 0.78 -0.76 2.80
CA TYR A 169 0.44 -2.15 3.10
C TYR A 169 -1.06 -2.30 3.31
N GLY A 170 -1.61 -3.46 2.98
CA GLY A 170 -3.03 -3.73 3.14
C GLY A 170 -3.36 -5.19 2.93
N GLY A 171 -4.65 -5.51 2.99
CA GLY A 171 -5.17 -6.86 2.78
C GLY A 171 -6.46 -6.86 1.98
N ILE A 172 -6.62 -7.88 1.15
CA ILE A 172 -7.83 -8.19 0.38
C ILE A 172 -8.39 -9.50 0.90
N GLN A 173 -9.59 -9.49 1.47
CA GLN A 173 -10.33 -10.71 1.78
C GLN A 173 -11.26 -11.04 0.62
N PHE A 174 -11.15 -12.25 0.06
CA PHE A 174 -12.06 -12.72 -0.98
C PHE A 174 -13.33 -13.31 -0.36
N ASP A 175 -14.38 -12.53 -0.25
CA ASP A 175 -15.62 -12.94 0.45
C ASP A 175 -16.41 -13.96 -0.37
N SER A 176 -16.55 -13.71 -1.67
CA SER A 176 -17.23 -14.63 -2.59
C SER A 176 -16.84 -14.35 -4.04
N PHE A 177 -17.07 -15.34 -4.89
CA PHE A 177 -17.05 -15.16 -6.34
C PHE A 177 -18.48 -15.08 -6.84
N ASN A 178 -18.74 -14.17 -7.80
CA ASN A 178 -20.06 -14.09 -8.40
C ASN A 178 -20.37 -15.35 -9.23
N ALA A 179 -21.65 -15.66 -9.42
CA ALA A 179 -22.09 -16.93 -10.01
C ALA A 179 -21.67 -17.11 -11.47
N ASP A 180 -21.54 -16.01 -12.21
CA ASP A 180 -20.96 -15.95 -13.56
C ASP A 180 -19.41 -15.90 -13.54
N SER A 181 -18.85 -15.73 -12.35
CA SER A 181 -17.44 -15.60 -11.98
C SER A 181 -16.69 -14.47 -12.70
N THR A 182 -17.41 -13.50 -13.28
CA THR A 182 -16.79 -12.33 -13.95
C THR A 182 -16.21 -11.34 -12.96
N SER A 183 -16.50 -11.52 -11.68
CA SER A 183 -16.06 -10.64 -10.60
C SER A 183 -15.97 -11.38 -9.27
N ALA A 184 -15.20 -10.80 -8.35
CA ALA A 184 -15.09 -11.24 -6.96
C ALA A 184 -15.59 -10.12 -6.03
N ASN A 185 -16.36 -10.50 -5.02
CA ASN A 185 -16.69 -9.60 -3.91
C ASN A 185 -15.58 -9.72 -2.88
N VAL A 186 -15.00 -8.58 -2.52
CA VAL A 186 -13.84 -8.52 -1.65
C VAL A 186 -14.04 -7.48 -0.56
N THR A 187 -13.37 -7.64 0.56
CA THR A 187 -13.22 -6.59 1.56
C THR A 187 -11.77 -6.12 1.58
N ILE A 188 -11.56 -4.81 1.49
CA ILE A 188 -10.21 -4.22 1.39
C ILE A 188 -9.91 -3.34 2.60
N THR A 189 -8.73 -3.57 3.18
CA THR A 189 -8.12 -2.71 4.20
C THR A 189 -6.77 -2.23 3.69
N VAL A 190 -6.45 -0.94 3.86
CA VAL A 190 -5.20 -0.37 3.34
C VAL A 190 -4.69 0.76 4.24
N GLN A 191 -3.38 0.97 4.25
CA GLN A 191 -2.78 2.17 4.84
C GLN A 191 -3.05 3.42 4.00
N GLU A 192 -3.39 4.52 4.66
CA GLU A 192 -3.49 5.86 4.10
C GLU A 192 -2.21 6.68 4.33
#